data_AF-A0A2N2XNR1-F1
#
_entry.id   AF-A0A2N2XNR1-F1
#
_cell.length_a   1.000
_cell.length_b   1.000
_cell.length_c   1.000
_cell.angle_alpha   90.00
_cell.angle_beta   90.00
_cell.angle_gamma   90.00
#
_symmetry.space_group_name_H-M   'P 1'
#
loop_
_entity.id
_entity.type
_entity.pdbx_description
1 polymer ?
#
loop_
_entity_poly.entity_id
_entity_poly.type
_entity_poly.pdbx_seq_one_letter_code
_entity_poly.pdbx_strand_id
1 'polypeptide(L)' 'MKFGVVIFPGSNCDHDMIYTLRDILGQEVVQLWHKDLDLKGV' A
#
# COMPACT_ATOMS: atom_id res chain seq x y z
N MET A 1 7.18 -11.14 -3.24
CA MET A 1 5.73 -11.17 -2.93
C MET A 1 5.22 -9.75 -3.07
N LYS A 2 4.01 -9.54 -3.58
CA LYS A 2 3.48 -8.20 -3.85
C LYS A 2 2.47 -7.83 -2.78
N PHE A 3 2.57 -6.61 -2.24
CA PHE A 3 1.74 -6.13 -1.14
C PHE A 3 0.88 -4.95 -1.58
N GLY A 4 -0.39 -4.96 -1.21
CA GLY A 4 -1.31 -3.85 -1.41
C GLY A 4 -1.53 -3.12 -0.10
N VAL A 5 -1.32 -1.81 -0.07
CA VAL A 5 -1.65 -0.96 1.07
C VAL A 5 -2.88 -0.14 0.72
N VAL A 6 -4.00 -0.39 1.41
CA VAL A 6 -5.25 0.34 1.20
C VAL A 6 -5.19 1.68 1.94
N ILE A 7 -5.43 2.76 1.20
CA ILE A 7 -5.38 4.14 1.67
C ILE A 7 -6.81 4.67 1.82
N PHE A 8 -7.12 5.14 3.03
CA PHE A 8 -8.37 5.83 3.36
C PHE A 8 -8.13 7.33 3.57
N PRO A 9 -9.13 8.20 3.35
CA PRO A 9 -9.02 9.62 3.66
C PRO A 9 -8.73 9.83 5.15
N GLY A 10 -7.65 10.55 5.46
CA GLY A 10 -7.25 10.82 6.85
C GLY A 10 -6.56 9.64 7.56
N SER A 11 -6.22 8.57 6.85
CA SER A 11 -5.32 7.55 7.39
C SER A 11 -3.90 8.12 7.49
N ASN A 12 -3.27 7.86 8.63
CA ASN A 12 -1.98 8.46 8.98
C ASN A 12 -0.81 7.49 8.81
N CYS A 13 -1.06 6.18 8.90
CA CYS A 13 -0.01 5.16 8.97
C CYS A 13 0.15 4.34 7.68
N ASP A 14 -0.61 4.64 6.63
CA ASP A 14 -0.42 3.97 5.33
C ASP A 14 0.96 4.29 4.74
N HIS A 15 1.43 5.52 4.89
CA HIS A 15 2.78 5.92 4.47
C HIS A 15 3.88 5.15 5.22
N ASP A 16 3.73 4.96 6.53
CA ASP A 16 4.67 4.18 7.35
C ASP A 16 4.72 2.72 6.90
N MET A 17 3.57 2.15 6.55
CA MET A 17 3.48 0.79 6.00
C MET A 17 4.16 0.70 4.65
N ILE A 18 3.93 1.65 3.74
CA ILE A 18 4.57 1.68 2.42
C ILE A 18 6.08 1.79 2.57
N TYR A 19 6.56 2.70 3.42
CA TYR A 19 7.99 2.87 3.70
C TYR A 19 8.62 1.59 4.26
N THR A 20 7.98 0.98 5.25
CA THR A 20 8.51 -0.24 5.87
C THR A 20 8.56 -1.39 4.86
N LEU A 21 7.47 -1.63 4.12
CA LEU A 21 7.39 -2.74 3.18
C LEU A 21 8.33 -2.54 1.98
N ARG A 22 8.37 -1.34 1.42
CA ARG A 22 9.16 -1.05 0.21
C ARG A 22 10.63 -0.79 0.53
N ASP A 23 10.90 0.14 1.44
CA ASP A 23 12.22 0.74 1.60
C ASP A 23 13.05 -0.01 2.66
N ILE A 24 12.42 -0.58 3.70
CA ILE A 24 13.12 -1.39 4.72
C ILE A 24 13.16 -2.86 4.31
N LEU A 25 12.03 -3.42 3.87
CA LEU A 25 11.89 -4.85 3.57
C LEU A 25 12.08 -5.20 2.09
N GLY A 26 12.25 -4.21 1.22
CA GLY A 26 12.55 -4.42 -0.21
C GLY A 26 11.43 -5.10 -1.00
N GLN A 27 10.19 -5.06 -0.52
CA GLN A 27 9.05 -5.71 -1.17
C GLN A 27 8.41 -4.81 -2.24
N GLU A 28 7.78 -5.44 -3.21
CA GLU A 28 6.93 -4.71 -4.16
C GLU A 28 5.65 -4.26 -3.46
N VAL A 29 5.36 -2.96 -3.48
CA VAL A 29 4.20 -2.37 -2.81
C VAL A 29 3.36 -1.58 -3.80
N VAL A 30 2.05 -1.82 -3.78
CA VAL A 30 1.06 -1.07 -4.54
C VAL A 30 0.14 -0.32 -3.58
N GLN A 31 -0.07 0.96 -3.87
CA GLN A 31 -1.05 1.78 -3.18
C GLN A 31 -2.43 1.57 -3.79
N LEU A 32 -3.39 1.22 -2.95
CA LEU A 32 -4.78 0.96 -3.33
C LEU A 32 -5.67 2.03 -2.72
N TRP A 33 -6.35 2.82 -3.54
CA TRP A 33 -7.31 3.79 -3.01
C TRP A 33 -8.60 3.06 -2.60
N HIS A 34 -9.15 3.36 -1.43
CA HIS A 34 -10.31 2.65 -0.88
C HIS A 34 -11.58 2.66 -1.76
N LYS A 35 -11.65 3.52 -2.81
CA LYS A 35 -12.77 3.56 -3.77
C LYS A 35 -12.45 2.89 -5.11
N ASP A 36 -11.22 2.45 -5.32
CA ASP A 36 -10.85 1.73 -6.53
C ASP A 36 -11.43 0.31 -6.46
N LEU A 37 -12.02 -0.17 -7.56
CA LEU A 37 -12.54 -1.54 -7.68
C LEU A 37 -11.48 -2.52 -8.18
N ASP A 38 -10.35 -2.01 -8.68
CA ASP A 38 -9.23 -2.80 -9.17
C ASP A 38 -8.13 -2.84 -8.11
N LEU A 39 -7.71 -4.06 -7.76
CA LEU A 39 -6.61 -4.32 -6.83
C LEU A 39 -5.24 -4.30 -7.52
N LYS A 40 -5.17 -3.97 -8.82
CA LYS A 40 -3.93 -3.81 -9.61
C LYS A 40 -3.06 -5.07 -9.60
N GLY A 41 -3.71 -6.23 -9.57
CA GLY A 41 -3.07 -7.54 -9.53
C GLY A 41 -2.17 -7.75 -8.31
N VAL A 42 -2.61 -7.25 -7.15
CA VAL A 42 -2.10 -7.64 -5.83
C VAL A 42 -2.84 -8.88 -5.35
#